data_AF-C2BDY0-F1
#
_entry.id   AF-C2BDY0-F1
#
_cell.length_a   1.000
_cell.length_b   1.000
_cell.length_c   1.000
_cell.angle_alpha   90.00
_cell.angle_beta   90.00
_cell.angle_gamma   90.00
#
_symmetry.space_group_name_H-M   'P 1'
#
loop_
_entity.id
_entity.type
_entity.pdbx_description
1 polymer ?
#
loop_
_entity_poly.entity_id
_entity_poly.type
_entity_poly.pdbx_seq_one_letter_code
_entity_poly.pdbx_strand_id
1 'polypeptide(L)' 'DKELEARKLRYTRYADDCLIFVKSKAAATRVMHSITRFIENKLGLKVNAEKRK' A
#
# COMPACT_ATOMS: atom_id res chain seq x y z
N ASP A 1 -3.53 -9.60 -0.13
CA ASP A 1 -2.65 -9.99 -1.26
C ASP A 1 -3.31 -9.99 -2.63
N LYS A 2 -4.50 -10.61 -2.78
CA LYS A 2 -5.20 -10.70 -4.08
C LYS A 2 -5.31 -9.39 -4.87
N GLU A 3 -5.49 -8.25 -4.22
CA GLU A 3 -5.63 -6.95 -4.90
C GLU A 3 -4.29 -6.37 -5.41
N LEU A 4 -3.17 -6.70 -4.75
CA LEU A 4 -1.82 -6.30 -5.19
C LEU A 4 -1.34 -7.19 -6.33
N GLU A 5 -1.63 -8.49 -6.27
CA GLU A 5 -1.35 -9.44 -7.36
C GLU A 5 -2.19 -9.15 -8.61
N ALA A 6 -3.48 -8.85 -8.46
CA ALA A 6 -4.34 -8.48 -9.59
C ALA A 6 -3.84 -7.22 -10.31
N ARG A 7 -3.20 -6.30 -9.58
CA ARG A 7 -2.58 -5.09 -10.13
C ARG A 7 -1.12 -5.29 -10.59
N LYS A 8 -0.59 -6.52 -10.51
CA LYS A 8 0.82 -6.89 -10.80
C LYS A 8 1.84 -5.93 -10.17
N LEU A 9 1.55 -5.49 -8.94
CA LEU A 9 2.47 -4.61 -8.22
C LEU A 9 3.59 -5.45 -7.63
N ARG A 10 4.83 -4.96 -7.70
CA ARG A 10 5.94 -5.58 -6.98
C ARG A 10 5.83 -5.15 -5.52
N TYR A 11 5.63 -6.09 -4.61
CA TYR A 11 5.60 -5.80 -3.19
C TYR A 11 6.38 -6.86 -2.42
N THR A 12 6.92 -6.45 -1.28
CA THR A 12 7.53 -7.32 -0.28
C THR A 12 6.72 -7.15 0.99
N ARG A 13 6.35 -8.25 1.64
CA ARG A 13 5.82 -8.23 3.01
C ARG A 13 6.82 -8.90 3.92
N TYR A 14 7.14 -8.24 5.02
CA TYR A 14 7.93 -8.80 6.10
C TYR A 14 7.21 -8.54 7.42
N ALA A 15 6.70 -9.62 8.04
CA ALA A 15 5.81 -9.53 9.21
C ALA A 15 4.67 -8.52 8.99
N ASP A 16 4.60 -7.48 9.83
CA ASP A 16 3.59 -6.43 9.78
C ASP A 16 3.90 -5.32 8.75
N ASP A 17 5.12 -5.29 8.20
CA ASP A 17 5.55 -4.29 7.25
C ASP A 17 5.33 -4.73 5.80
N CYS A 18 4.66 -3.89 5.01
CA CYS A 18 4.47 -4.09 3.57
C CYS A 18 5.15 -2.96 2.79
N LEU A 19 6.17 -3.32 2.01
CA LEU A 19 6.86 -2.44 1.06
C LEU A 19 6.30 -2.66 -0.34
N ILE A 20 5.95 -1.57 -1.04
CA ILE A 20 5.35 -1.64 -2.38
C ILE A 20 6.18 -0.80 -3.33
N PHE A 21 6.68 -1.45 -4.38
CA PHE A 21 7.53 -0.87 -5.41
C PHE A 21 6.74 -0.65 -6.69
N VAL A 22 6.76 0.59 -7.18
CA VAL A 22 6.05 1.01 -8.39
C VAL A 22 6.98 1.74 -9.34
N LYS A 23 6.67 1.66 -10.64
CA LYS A 23 7.51 2.23 -11.70
C LYS A 23 7.40 3.76 -11.83
N SER A 24 6.33 4.37 -11.32
CA SER A 24 6.09 5.81 -11.47
C SER A 24 5.46 6.44 -10.23
N LYS A 25 5.73 7.73 -10.04
CA LYS A 25 5.17 8.53 -8.92
C LYS A 25 3.64 8.61 -8.99
N ALA A 26 3.07 8.77 -10.18
CA ALA A 26 1.61 8.77 -10.37
C ALA A 26 0.96 7.45 -9.96
N ALA A 27 1.61 6.31 -10.28
CA ALA A 27 1.15 5.00 -9.83
C ALA A 27 1.30 4.86 -8.31
N ALA A 28 2.37 5.40 -7.71
CA ALA A 28 2.57 5.41 -6.27
C ALA A 28 1.42 6.12 -5.54
N THR A 29 1.07 7.33 -5.97
CA THR A 29 -0.03 8.10 -5.38
C THR A 29 -1.35 7.33 -5.45
N ARG A 30 -1.67 6.75 -6.62
CA ARG A 30 -2.90 5.95 -6.79
C ARG A 30 -2.94 4.73 -5.86
N VAL A 31 -1.84 3.99 -5.77
CA VAL A 31 -1.75 2.79 -4.93
C VAL A 31 -1.81 3.17 -3.45
N MET A 32 -1.13 4.25 -3.05
CA MET A 32 -1.13 4.76 -1.69
C MET A 32 -2.54 5.12 -1.24
N HIS A 33 -3.32 5.89 -2.02
CA HIS A 33 -4.71 6.19 -1.69
C HIS A 33 -5.58 4.93 -1.56
N SER A 34 -5.43 3.98 -2.49
CA SER A 34 -6.20 2.72 -2.49
C SER A 34 -5.92 1.90 -1.22
N ILE A 35 -4.66 1.83 -0.80
CA ILE A 35 -4.23 1.03 0.35
C ILE A 35 -4.53 1.73 1.66
N THR A 36 -4.34 3.05 1.75
CA THR A 36 -4.76 3.83 2.92
C THR A 36 -6.24 3.62 3.18
N ARG A 37 -7.08 3.77 2.15
CA ARG A 37 -8.52 3.53 2.25
C ARG A 37 -8.84 2.09 2.65
N PHE A 38 -8.10 1.11 2.13
CA PHE A 38 -8.29 -0.29 2.51
C PHE A 38 -7.95 -0.54 3.98
N ILE A 39 -6.80 -0.07 4.46
CA ILE A 39 -6.36 -0.25 5.84
C ILE A 39 -7.32 0.45 6.82
N GLU A 40 -7.74 1.67 6.52
CA GLU A 40 -8.69 2.41 7.34
C GLU A 40 -10.06 1.71 7.42
N ASN A 41 -10.62 1.27 6.28
CA ASN A 41 -11.96 0.68 6.26
C ASN A 41 -11.98 -0.79 6.74
N LYS A 42 -10.95 -1.58 6.46
CA LYS A 42 -10.93 -3.02 6.81
C LYS A 42 -10.33 -3.31 8.17
N LEU A 43 -9.27 -2.60 8.55
CA LEU A 43 -8.55 -2.85 9.80
C LEU A 43 -8.83 -1.81 10.89
N GLY A 44 -9.44 -0.66 10.55
CA GLY A 44 -9.68 0.42 11.52
C GLY A 44 -8.41 1.05 12.08
N LEU A 45 -7.27 0.79 11.43
CA LEU A 45 -5.96 1.25 11.87
C LEU A 45 -5.67 2.64 11.28
N LYS A 46 -5.27 3.58 12.15
CA LYS A 46 -4.86 4.92 11.75
C LYS A 46 -3.52 4.84 11.01
N VAL A 47 -3.53 5.14 9.72
CA VAL A 47 -2.32 5.14 8.89
C VAL A 47 -1.49 6.38 9.21
N ASN A 48 -0.33 6.21 9.86
CA ASN A 48 0.64 7.29 10.03
C ASN A 48 1.38 7.55 8.71
N ALA A 49 0.88 8.51 7.94
CA ALA A 49 1.49 8.92 6.67
C ALA A 49 2.90 9.54 6.82
N GLU A 50 3.26 10.03 8.00
CA GLU A 50 4.56 10.67 8.26
C GLU A 50 5.77 9.71 8.28
N LYS A 51 5.57 8.41 8.51
CA LYS A 51 6.68 7.45 8.56
C LYS A 51 7.11 6.92 7.19
N ARG A 52 6.40 7.25 6.11
CA ARG A 52 6.70 6.74 4.76
C ARG A 52 7.56 7.76 4.00
N LYS A 53 8.88 7.63 4.12
CA LYS A 53 9.88 8.31 3.27
C LYS A 53 10.16 7.50 2.01
#